data_AF-A0A5B7V9D0-F1
#
_entry.id   AF-A0A5B7V9D0-F1
#
_cell.length_a   1.000
_cell.length_b   1.000
_cell.length_c   1.000
_cell.angle_alpha   90.00
_cell.angle_beta   90.00
_cell.angle_gamma   90.00
#
_symmetry.space_group_name_H-M   'P 1'
#
loop_
_entity.id
_entity.type
_entity.pdbx_description
1 polymer ?
#
loop_
_entity_poly.entity_id
_entity_poly.type
_entity_poly.pdbx_seq_one_letter_code
_entity_poly.pdbx_strand_id
1 'polypeptide(L)'
;MSAAATDAGTTSAYLAREVGLLPPRRSDPFVGRAHSILTDTEAARWTDVITALDAAAAVQLQAAVQMVEAPRTARSGTRFAIACECVPPRRQQVTPFFYEQGPVLCGLCLTVFRRHPGS
;
A
#
# COMPACT_ATOMS: atom_id res chain seq x y z
N MET A 1 38.36 -9.05 -25.37
CA MET A 1 37.82 -8.88 -24.01
C MET A 1 36.38 -8.43 -24.16
N SER A 2 35.45 -9.37 -23.96
CA SER A 2 34.00 -9.17 -24.09
C SER A 2 33.45 -8.71 -22.74
N ALA A 3 32.69 -7.62 -22.71
CA ALA A 3 31.85 -7.26 -21.58
C ALA A 3 30.41 -7.62 -21.95
N ALA A 4 29.89 -8.65 -21.30
CA ALA A 4 28.51 -9.09 -21.42
C ALA A 4 27.58 -7.96 -20.97
N ALA A 5 26.69 -7.52 -21.87
CA ALA A 5 25.57 -6.67 -21.52
C ALA A 5 24.56 -7.54 -20.75
N THR A 6 24.40 -7.24 -19.47
CA THR A 6 23.48 -7.91 -18.55
C THR A 6 22.04 -7.73 -19.03
N ASP A 7 21.32 -8.84 -18.99
CA ASP A 7 19.92 -9.07 -19.39
C ASP A 7 18.98 -7.91 -19.02
N ALA A 8 18.59 -7.13 -20.03
CA ALA A 8 17.69 -5.99 -19.90
C ALA A 8 16.24 -6.47 -19.80
N GLY A 9 15.86 -6.80 -18.57
CA GLY A 9 14.51 -6.89 -17.99
C GLY A 9 13.32 -6.80 -18.93
N THR A 10 12.57 -7.90 -18.99
CA THR A 10 11.21 -7.98 -19.51
C THR A 10 10.35 -6.80 -19.03
N THR A 11 9.99 -5.89 -19.95
CA THR A 11 9.21 -4.70 -19.59
C THR A 11 7.80 -5.11 -19.15
N SER A 12 7.20 -4.38 -18.19
CA SER A 12 5.83 -4.65 -17.71
C SER A 12 4.79 -4.71 -18.84
N ALA A 13 5.00 -3.98 -19.94
CA ALA A 13 4.12 -4.01 -21.11
C ALA A 13 4.22 -5.30 -21.94
N TYR A 14 5.37 -6.00 -21.88
CA TYR A 14 5.52 -7.33 -22.47
C TYR A 14 4.80 -8.37 -21.63
N LEU A 15 5.07 -8.39 -20.31
CA LEU A 15 4.45 -9.34 -19.37
C LEU A 15 2.92 -9.23 -19.39
N ALA A 16 2.37 -8.01 -19.42
CA ALA A 16 0.92 -7.81 -19.50
C ALA A 16 0.31 -8.51 -20.72
N ARG A 17 0.93 -8.40 -21.90
CA ARG A 17 0.43 -9.05 -23.12
C ARG A 17 0.56 -10.57 -23.07
N GLU A 18 1.65 -11.08 -22.51
CA GLU A 18 1.90 -12.53 -22.38
C GLU A 18 0.78 -13.22 -21.59
N VAL A 19 0.23 -12.55 -20.56
CA VAL A 19 -0.89 -13.07 -19.76
C VAL A 19 -2.27 -12.58 -20.23
N GLY A 20 -2.38 -12.00 -21.44
CA GLY A 20 -3.65 -11.57 -22.03
C GLY A 20 -4.22 -10.23 -21.50
N LEU A 21 -3.45 -9.49 -20.72
CA LEU A 21 -3.84 -8.19 -20.17
C LEU A 21 -3.50 -7.03 -21.12
N LEU A 22 -4.21 -5.91 -20.95
CA LEU A 22 -3.86 -4.67 -21.64
C LEU A 22 -2.75 -3.94 -20.88
N PRO A 23 -1.66 -3.52 -21.55
CA PRO A 23 -0.64 -2.70 -20.94
C PRO A 23 -1.18 -1.30 -20.61
N PRO A 24 -0.69 -0.64 -19.54
CA PRO A 24 -1.10 0.71 -19.20
C PRO A 24 -0.77 1.70 -20.33
N ARG A 25 -1.64 2.68 -20.55
CA ARG A 25 -1.36 3.79 -21.47
C ARG A 25 -0.33 4.70 -20.82
N ARG A 26 0.49 5.35 -21.65
CA ARG A 26 1.53 6.28 -21.18
C ARG A 26 0.96 7.46 -20.39
N SER A 27 -0.29 7.82 -20.63
CA SER A 27 -1.02 8.90 -19.96
C SER A 27 -1.73 8.49 -18.68
N ASP A 28 -1.75 7.21 -18.31
CA ASP A 28 -2.48 6.75 -17.14
C ASP A 28 -1.77 7.23 -15.87
N PRO A 29 -2.50 7.75 -14.86
CA PRO A 29 -1.91 8.22 -13.62
C PRO A 29 -1.14 7.10 -12.93
N PHE A 30 0.13 7.35 -12.63
CA PHE A 30 1.03 6.36 -12.03
C PHE A 30 0.69 6.17 -10.54
N VAL A 31 -0.08 5.13 -10.22
CA VAL A 31 -0.32 4.67 -8.84
C VAL A 31 0.29 3.27 -8.69
N GLY A 32 1.59 3.20 -8.37
CA GLY A 32 2.29 1.93 -8.17
C GLY A 32 2.64 1.17 -9.45
N ARG A 33 3.07 -0.09 -9.31
CA ARG A 33 3.56 -0.93 -10.41
C ARG A 33 2.41 -1.76 -11.00
N ALA A 34 1.98 -1.40 -12.20
CA ALA A 34 1.11 -2.12 -13.13
C ALA A 34 -0.41 -2.03 -12.90
N HIS A 35 -1.02 -1.00 -13.50
CA HIS A 35 -2.41 -1.08 -13.96
C HIS A 35 -2.42 -1.88 -15.27
N SER A 36 -2.60 -3.20 -15.16
CA SER A 36 -2.96 -4.03 -16.29
C SER A 36 -4.44 -4.38 -16.18
N ILE A 37 -5.23 -3.87 -17.12
CA ILE A 37 -6.69 -4.05 -17.14
C ILE A 37 -6.97 -5.43 -17.76
N LEU A 38 -7.83 -6.20 -17.08
CA LEU A 38 -8.36 -7.46 -17.60
C LEU A 38 -9.34 -7.14 -18.73
N THR A 39 -9.15 -7.74 -19.90
CA THR A 39 -10.13 -7.62 -20.99
C THR A 39 -11.38 -8.42 -20.66
N ASP A 40 -12.53 -8.10 -21.25
CA ASP A 40 -13.77 -8.87 -21.04
C ASP A 40 -13.61 -10.36 -21.39
N THR A 41 -12.81 -10.66 -22.40
CA THR A 41 -12.51 -12.04 -22.82
C THR A 41 -11.68 -12.79 -21.78
N GLU A 42 -10.66 -12.16 -21.21
CA GLU A 42 -9.88 -12.78 -20.12
C GLU A 42 -10.69 -12.85 -18.82
N ALA A 43 -11.53 -11.83 -18.53
CA ALA A 43 -12.45 -11.87 -17.40
C ALA A 43 -13.39 -13.07 -17.50
N ALA A 44 -13.95 -13.33 -18.69
CA ALA A 44 -14.78 -14.50 -18.92
C ALA A 44 -14.03 -15.82 -18.67
N ARG A 45 -12.76 -15.92 -19.10
CA ARG A 45 -11.92 -17.11 -18.87
C ARG A 45 -11.71 -17.38 -17.37
N TRP A 46 -11.56 -16.34 -16.56
CA TRP A 46 -11.25 -16.45 -15.14
C TRP A 46 -12.48 -16.31 -14.22
N THR A 47 -13.69 -16.35 -14.76
CA THR A 47 -14.95 -16.09 -14.03
C THR A 47 -15.06 -16.90 -12.73
N ASP A 48 -14.75 -18.20 -12.76
CA ASP A 48 -14.88 -19.07 -11.59
C ASP A 48 -13.88 -18.70 -10.49
N VAL A 49 -12.65 -18.35 -10.88
CA VAL A 49 -11.59 -17.93 -9.94
C VAL A 49 -11.93 -16.58 -9.33
N ILE A 50 -12.38 -15.62 -10.15
CA ILE A 50 -12.84 -14.30 -9.69
C ILE A 50 -13.98 -14.47 -8.68
N THR A 51 -14.97 -15.32 -9.01
CA THR A 51 -16.11 -15.60 -8.12
C THR A 51 -15.67 -16.21 -6.79
N ALA A 52 -14.71 -17.15 -6.80
CA ALA A 52 -14.17 -17.72 -5.57
C ALA A 52 -13.41 -16.69 -4.72
N LEU A 53 -12.63 -15.81 -5.36
CA LEU A 53 -11.92 -14.73 -4.69
C LEU A 53 -12.88 -13.70 -4.10
N ASP A 54 -13.92 -13.32 -4.82
CA ASP A 54 -14.95 -12.39 -4.33
C ASP A 54 -15.70 -12.97 -3.13
N ALA A 55 -16.03 -14.27 -3.16
CA ALA A 55 -16.65 -14.94 -2.03
C ALA A 55 -15.73 -14.94 -0.78
N ALA A 56 -14.43 -15.20 -0.95
CA ALA A 56 -13.46 -15.13 0.13
C ALA A 56 -13.25 -13.70 0.65
N ALA A 57 -13.19 -12.72 -0.26
CA ALA A 57 -13.04 -11.31 0.05
C ALA A 57 -14.26 -10.77 0.79
N ALA A 58 -15.48 -11.22 0.46
CA ALA A 58 -16.70 -10.79 1.13
C ALA A 58 -16.69 -11.11 2.63
N VAL A 59 -16.14 -12.26 3.03
CA VAL A 59 -15.99 -12.64 4.46
C VAL A 59 -15.06 -11.67 5.18
N GLN A 60 -13.93 -11.31 4.58
CA GLN A 60 -12.96 -10.37 5.15
C GLN A 60 -13.47 -8.93 5.13
N LEU A 61 -14.16 -8.53 4.06
CA LEU A 61 -14.75 -7.20 3.91
C LEU A 61 -15.86 -6.99 4.94
N GLN A 62 -16.70 -7.99 5.18
CA GLN A 62 -17.74 -7.92 6.20
C GLN A 62 -17.14 -7.78 7.61
N ALA A 63 -16.06 -8.49 7.90
CA ALA A 63 -15.30 -8.31 9.13
C ALA A 63 -14.68 -6.90 9.23
N ALA A 64 -14.10 -6.38 8.15
CA ALA A 64 -13.49 -5.06 8.11
C ALA A 64 -14.53 -3.91 8.23
N VAL A 65 -15.66 -4.01 7.54
CA VAL A 65 -16.75 -3.01 7.60
C VAL A 65 -17.33 -2.89 9.01
N GLN A 66 -17.41 -3.99 9.77
CA GLN A 66 -17.85 -3.93 11.16
C GLN A 66 -16.83 -3.30 12.12
N MET A 67 -15.57 -3.19 11.72
CA MET A 67 -14.50 -2.60 12.55
C MET A 67 -14.28 -1.11 12.30
N VAL A 68 -14.79 -0.55 11.20
CA VAL A 68 -14.56 0.86 10.86
C VAL A 68 -15.77 1.70 11.28
N GLU A 69 -15.68 2.29 12.47
CA GLU A 69 -16.55 3.42 12.83
C GLU A 69 -16.38 4.55 11.81
N ALA A 70 -17.49 5.20 11.43
CA ALA A 70 -17.47 6.34 10.52
C ALA A 70 -16.42 7.37 10.98
N PRO A 71 -15.73 8.08 10.06
CA PRO A 71 -14.72 9.06 10.43
C PRO A 71 -15.36 10.11 11.34
N ARG A 72 -15.10 10.03 12.65
CA ARG A 72 -15.42 11.11 13.56
C ARG A 72 -14.65 12.32 13.06
N THR A 73 -15.31 13.47 12.91
CA THR A 73 -14.68 14.72 12.47
C THR A 73 -13.41 14.94 13.30
N ALA A 74 -12.26 14.66 12.70
CA ALA A 74 -11.01 14.61 13.44
C ALA A 74 -10.71 16.02 13.93
N ARG A 75 -10.41 16.18 15.22
CA ARG A 75 -9.78 17.40 15.73
C ARG A 75 -8.47 17.58 14.98
N SER A 76 -8.45 18.50 14.02
CA SER A 76 -7.22 18.98 13.37
C SER A 76 -6.42 19.79 14.40
N GLY A 77 -5.80 19.11 15.35
CA GLY A 77 -4.86 19.70 16.28
C GLY A 77 -3.49 19.93 15.63
N THR A 78 -2.74 20.90 16.16
CA THR A 78 -1.35 21.14 15.76
C THR A 78 -0.54 19.85 15.84
N ARG A 79 0.22 19.56 14.78
CA ARG A 79 1.09 18.38 14.74
C ARG A 79 2.22 18.51 15.76
N PHE A 80 2.63 17.39 16.35
CA PHE A 80 3.75 17.33 17.27
C PHE A 80 4.71 16.20 16.91
N ALA A 81 5.95 16.33 17.38
CA ALA A 81 7.01 15.38 17.09
C ALA A 81 6.96 14.18 18.05
N ILE A 82 7.12 12.99 17.48
CA ILE A 82 7.40 11.74 18.21
C ILE A 82 8.78 11.22 17.80
N ALA A 83 9.46 10.50 18.69
CA ALA A 83 10.78 9.94 18.45
C ALA A 83 10.94 8.52 19.03
N CYS A 84 11.74 7.69 18.37
CA CYS A 84 12.16 6.38 18.88
C CYS A 84 13.59 6.44 19.46
N GLU A 85 14.04 5.33 20.04
CA GLU A 85 15.34 5.19 20.71
C GLU A 85 16.47 4.73 19.77
N CYS A 86 16.27 4.77 18.45
CA CYS A 86 17.35 4.48 17.50
C CYS A 86 18.51 5.48 17.69
N VAL A 87 19.70 5.09 17.23
CA VAL A 87 20.84 5.99 17.08
C VAL A 87 21.19 6.13 15.59
N PRO A 88 20.98 7.31 14.96
CA PRO A 88 20.35 8.51 15.52
C PRO A 88 18.83 8.34 15.74
N PRO A 89 18.22 9.11 16.66
CA PRO A 89 16.77 9.04 16.91
C PRO A 89 15.98 9.38 15.66
N ARG A 90 15.05 8.52 15.27
CA ARG A 90 14.15 8.80 14.15
C ARG A 90 12.98 9.63 14.67
N ARG A 91 12.57 10.65 13.94
CA ARG A 91 11.48 11.57 14.33
C ARG A 91 10.36 11.58 13.28
N GLN A 92 9.12 11.74 13.71
CA GLN A 92 7.94 11.91 12.85
C GLN A 92 7.01 12.98 13.42
N GLN A 93 6.28 13.68 12.54
CA GLN A 93 5.24 14.64 12.92
C GLN A 93 3.87 13.99 12.77
N VAL A 94 3.09 13.97 13.84
CA VAL A 94 1.77 13.31 13.87
C VAL A 94 0.71 14.26 14.41
N THR A 95 -0.54 14.03 14.01
CA THR A 95 -1.69 14.70 14.62
C THR A 95 -2.06 14.02 15.94
N PRO A 96 -2.72 14.73 16.88
CA PRO A 96 -3.23 14.11 18.10
C PRO A 96 -4.12 12.89 17.82
N PHE A 97 -5.05 13.03 16.87
CA PHE A 97 -5.93 11.94 16.46
C PHE A 97 -5.18 10.65 16.08
N PHE A 98 -4.10 10.77 15.30
CA PHE A 98 -3.30 9.62 14.87
C PHE A 98 -2.55 8.97 16.04
N TYR A 99 -1.95 9.78 16.92
CA TYR A 99 -1.21 9.29 18.08
C TYR A 99 -2.11 8.59 19.11
N GLU A 100 -3.37 9.00 19.21
CA GLU A 100 -4.37 8.39 20.10
C GLU A 100 -4.93 7.05 19.59
N GLN A 101 -4.76 6.70 18.30
CA GLN A 101 -5.27 5.43 17.75
C GLN A 101 -4.54 4.19 18.29
N GLY A 102 -3.34 4.36 18.84
CA GLY A 102 -2.56 3.25 19.38
C GLY A 102 -1.04 3.46 19.27
N PRO A 103 -0.25 2.49 19.74
CA PRO A 103 1.20 2.58 19.73
C PRO A 103 1.77 2.61 18.30
N VAL A 104 2.54 3.65 17.99
CA VAL A 104 3.28 3.77 16.73
C VAL A 104 4.63 3.08 16.89
N LEU A 105 4.91 2.03 16.12
CA LEU A 105 6.16 1.28 16.20
C LEU A 105 7.19 1.77 15.18
N CYS A 106 8.46 1.80 15.58
CA CYS A 106 9.56 2.03 14.65
C CYS A 106 9.85 0.77 13.86
N GLY A 107 9.69 0.80 12.54
CA GLY A 107 10.01 -0.35 11.68
C GLY A 107 11.49 -0.79 11.67
N LEU A 108 12.37 -0.14 12.43
CA LEU A 108 13.77 -0.53 12.59
C LEU A 108 14.04 -1.20 13.94
N CYS A 109 13.83 -0.47 15.04
CA CYS A 109 14.07 -1.00 16.40
C CYS A 109 12.85 -1.68 17.02
N LEU A 110 11.69 -1.61 16.37
CA LEU A 110 10.40 -2.15 16.81
C LEU A 110 9.89 -1.61 18.16
N THR A 111 10.55 -0.59 18.72
CA THR A 111 10.10 0.11 19.92
C THR A 111 9.07 1.18 19.59
N VAL A 112 8.25 1.52 20.58
CA VAL A 112 7.19 2.54 20.47
C VAL A 112 7.82 3.92 20.35
N PHE A 113 7.38 4.71 19.36
CA PHE A 113 7.66 6.14 19.30
C PHE A 113 7.00 6.87 20.47
N ARG A 114 7.77 7.67 21.19
CA ARG A 114 7.28 8.50 22.30
C ARG A 114 7.22 9.96 21.90
N ARG A 115 6.37 10.75 22.55
CA ARG A 115 6.35 12.22 22.35
C ARG A 115 7.75 12.80 22.61
N HIS A 116 8.23 13.57 21.64
CA HIS A 116 9.54 14.21 21.73
C HIS A 116 9.45 15.45 22.62
N PRO A 117 10.30 15.60 23.66
CA PRO A 117 10.31 16.81 24.48
C PRO A 117 10.74 18.01 23.63
N GLY A 118 9.89 19.04 23.54
CA GLY A 118 10.14 20.25 22.73
C GLY A 118 9.24 20.42 21.49
N SER A 119 8.17 19.62 21.38
CA SER A 119 7.06 19.84 20.43
C SER A 119 5.88 20.54 21.07
#